data_AF-A0A9E3A112-F1
#
_entry.id   AF-A0A9E3A112-F1
#
_cell.length_a   1.000
_cell.length_b   1.000
_cell.length_c   1.000
_cell.angle_alpha   90.00
_cell.angle_beta   90.00
_cell.angle_gamma   90.00
#
_symmetry.space_group_name_H-M   'P 1'
#
loop_
_entity.id
_entity.type
_entity.pdbx_description
1 polymer ?
#
loop_
_entity_poly.entity_id
_entity_poly.type
_entity_poly.pdbx_seq_one_letter_code
_entity_poly.pdbx_strand_id
1 'polypeptide(L)'
;MPCMSRWLLAVLLVAAAAPARASFLSGAAIDKAADILAIGVLIIVPVTAIVVFWLVHILPEKFAHKRHHPQRDAIQVLCLLSLVFGGLLWPIAWLWAFTRPVAYRAAYGTDKHEEYFDEMAESYRAGKLAQAEILQLREELREIEGRGALTPRLRELKEELLRLRISEAKEVEASPAQQAEGKAA
;
A
#
# COMPACT_ATOMS: atom_id res chain seq x y z
N MET A 1 -65.71 48.37 2.53
CA MET A 1 -65.68 47.75 1.18
C MET A 1 -64.47 46.81 0.94
N PRO A 2 -64.08 45.88 1.85
CA PRO A 2 -62.91 45.00 1.62
C PRO A 2 -63.23 43.64 0.94
N CYS A 3 -64.50 43.30 0.70
CA CYS A 3 -64.89 41.96 0.23
C CYS A 3 -64.49 41.68 -1.24
N MET A 4 -64.55 42.69 -2.11
CA MET A 4 -64.23 42.53 -3.55
C MET A 4 -62.73 42.37 -3.83
N SER A 5 -61.86 42.99 -3.02
CA SER A 5 -60.40 42.91 -3.19
C SER A 5 -59.84 41.51 -2.85
N ARG A 6 -60.42 40.84 -1.85
CA ARG A 6 -60.04 39.45 -1.50
C ARG A 6 -60.46 38.45 -2.58
N TRP A 7 -61.59 38.68 -3.23
CA TRP A 7 -62.03 37.85 -4.35
C TRP A 7 -61.17 38.04 -5.60
N LEU A 8 -60.77 39.28 -5.90
CA LEU A 8 -59.84 39.56 -7.01
C LEU A 8 -58.46 38.95 -6.78
N LEU A 9 -57.93 39.01 -5.56
CA LEU A 9 -56.66 38.36 -5.20
C LEU A 9 -56.72 36.84 -5.28
N ALA A 10 -57.84 36.22 -4.87
CA ALA A 10 -58.03 34.78 -4.98
C ALA A 10 -58.13 34.31 -6.44
N VAL A 11 -58.84 35.06 -7.29
CA VAL A 11 -58.92 34.76 -8.73
C VAL A 11 -57.56 34.97 -9.41
N LEU A 12 -56.80 35.99 -9.03
CA LEU A 12 -55.45 36.23 -9.56
C LEU A 12 -54.47 35.12 -9.17
N LEU A 13 -54.56 34.59 -7.94
CA LEU A 13 -53.75 33.47 -7.46
C LEU A 13 -54.10 32.15 -8.17
N VAL A 14 -55.39 31.91 -8.45
CA VAL A 14 -55.84 30.73 -9.20
C VAL A 14 -55.45 30.85 -10.69
N ALA A 15 -55.49 32.05 -11.27
CA ALA A 15 -55.03 32.29 -12.63
C ALA A 15 -53.49 32.19 -12.79
N ALA A 16 -52.73 32.51 -11.73
CA ALA A 16 -51.28 32.32 -11.68
C ALA A 16 -50.88 30.84 -11.52
N ALA A 17 -51.80 29.97 -11.09
CA ALA A 17 -51.65 28.52 -11.08
C ALA A 17 -51.92 27.91 -12.47
N ALA A 18 -51.49 28.57 -13.55
CA ALA A 18 -51.42 27.96 -14.86
C ALA A 18 -50.53 26.72 -14.77
N PRO A 19 -50.87 25.59 -15.43
CA PRO A 19 -50.00 24.42 -15.42
C PRO A 19 -48.67 24.83 -16.05
N ALA A 20 -47.60 24.78 -15.26
CA ALA A 20 -46.23 24.96 -15.75
C ALA A 20 -45.92 23.82 -16.73
N ARG A 21 -46.21 24.04 -18.02
CA ARG A 21 -45.84 23.12 -19.10
C ARG A 21 -44.38 23.34 -19.44
N ALA A 22 -43.51 22.83 -18.57
CA ALA A 22 -42.06 22.80 -18.75
C ALA A 22 -41.58 21.64 -19.66
N SER A 23 -42.49 20.94 -20.35
CA SER A 23 -42.15 19.89 -21.32
C SER A 23 -42.06 20.50 -22.71
N PHE A 24 -40.89 21.06 -23.05
CA PHE A 24 -40.56 21.51 -24.41
C PHE A 24 -39.82 20.43 -25.23
N LEU A 25 -39.37 19.36 -24.56
CA LEU A 25 -38.96 18.11 -25.20
C LEU A 25 -40.14 17.13 -25.02
N SER A 26 -40.53 16.47 -26.12
CA SER A 26 -41.65 15.52 -26.10
C SER A 26 -41.45 14.51 -24.97
N GLY A 27 -42.47 14.30 -24.14
CA GLY A 27 -42.40 13.32 -23.05
C GLY A 27 -41.87 11.97 -23.54
N ALA A 28 -42.33 11.54 -24.71
CA ALA A 28 -41.85 10.33 -25.37
C ALA A 28 -40.33 10.31 -25.69
N ALA A 29 -39.71 11.43 -26.07
CA ALA A 29 -38.26 11.47 -26.31
C ALA A 29 -37.46 11.43 -25.01
N ILE A 30 -37.95 12.08 -23.95
CA ILE A 30 -37.36 11.98 -22.61
C ILE A 30 -37.49 10.56 -22.09
N ASP A 31 -38.66 9.94 -22.22
CA ASP A 31 -38.92 8.57 -21.78
C ASP A 31 -38.00 7.59 -22.50
N LYS A 32 -37.82 7.74 -23.82
CA LYS A 32 -36.90 6.91 -24.59
C LYS A 32 -35.43 7.12 -24.23
N ALA A 33 -35.02 8.36 -23.97
CA ALA A 33 -33.68 8.64 -23.49
C ALA A 33 -33.43 8.04 -22.09
N ALA A 34 -34.43 8.10 -21.20
CA ALA A 34 -34.37 7.51 -19.88
C ALA A 34 -34.29 5.98 -19.94
N ASP A 35 -35.06 5.32 -20.81
CA ASP A 35 -34.99 3.86 -21.03
C ASP A 35 -33.59 3.42 -21.47
N ILE A 36 -32.99 4.13 -22.44
CA ILE A 36 -31.65 3.83 -22.95
C ILE A 36 -30.58 4.04 -21.87
N LEU A 37 -30.66 5.15 -21.13
CA LEU A 37 -29.75 5.42 -20.02
C LEU A 37 -29.91 4.39 -18.90
N ALA A 38 -31.13 3.99 -18.57
CA ALA A 38 -31.39 2.99 -17.54
C ALA A 38 -30.75 1.64 -17.90
N ILE A 39 -30.93 1.18 -19.15
CA ILE A 39 -30.27 -0.04 -19.65
C ILE A 39 -28.75 0.12 -19.62
N GLY A 40 -28.23 1.27 -20.04
CA GLY A 40 -26.80 1.59 -19.97
C GLY A 40 -26.25 1.49 -18.54
N VAL A 41 -26.90 2.11 -17.57
CA VAL A 41 -26.52 2.05 -16.15
C VAL A 41 -26.63 0.62 -15.62
N LEU A 42 -27.69 -0.11 -15.97
CA LEU A 42 -27.94 -1.48 -15.51
C LEU A 42 -26.86 -2.46 -15.99
N ILE A 43 -26.20 -2.19 -17.12
CA ILE A 43 -25.07 -2.99 -17.61
C ILE A 43 -23.72 -2.44 -17.10
N ILE A 44 -23.50 -1.13 -17.17
CA ILE A 44 -22.20 -0.51 -16.84
C ILE A 44 -21.91 -0.61 -15.33
N VAL A 45 -22.90 -0.39 -14.47
CA VAL A 45 -22.72 -0.41 -13.01
C VAL A 45 -22.22 -1.77 -12.51
N PRO A 46 -22.85 -2.93 -12.83
CA PRO A 46 -22.34 -4.21 -12.36
C PRO A 46 -20.96 -4.55 -12.95
N VAL A 47 -20.69 -4.21 -14.20
CA VAL A 47 -19.35 -4.41 -14.79
C VAL A 47 -18.30 -3.58 -14.04
N THR A 48 -18.59 -2.30 -13.81
CA THR A 48 -17.68 -1.40 -13.07
C THR A 48 -17.50 -1.88 -11.63
N ALA A 49 -18.58 -2.32 -10.98
CA ALA A 49 -18.53 -2.87 -9.62
C ALA A 49 -17.65 -4.12 -9.56
N ILE A 50 -17.77 -5.04 -10.51
CA ILE A 50 -16.92 -6.25 -10.58
C ILE A 50 -15.45 -5.85 -10.81
N VAL A 51 -15.17 -4.94 -11.74
CA VAL A 51 -13.79 -4.50 -12.03
C VAL A 51 -13.15 -3.84 -10.80
N VAL A 52 -13.87 -2.93 -10.13
CA VAL A 52 -13.39 -2.27 -8.90
C VAL A 52 -13.20 -3.29 -7.79
N PHE A 53 -14.17 -4.20 -7.60
CA PHE A 53 -14.10 -5.26 -6.60
C PHE A 53 -12.86 -6.14 -6.82
N TRP A 54 -12.58 -6.53 -8.07
CA TRP A 54 -11.43 -7.34 -8.43
C TRP A 54 -10.11 -6.59 -8.20
N LEU A 55 -10.03 -5.33 -8.65
CA LEU A 55 -8.85 -4.48 -8.46
C LEU A 55 -8.50 -4.31 -6.97
N VAL A 56 -9.52 -4.04 -6.16
CA VAL A 56 -9.40 -3.84 -4.71
C VAL A 56 -8.98 -5.13 -3.99
N HIS A 57 -9.47 -6.29 -4.39
CA HIS A 57 -9.08 -7.57 -3.77
C HIS A 57 -7.66 -8.01 -4.15
N ILE A 58 -7.13 -7.63 -5.32
CA ILE A 58 -5.78 -8.01 -5.76
C ILE A 58 -4.71 -7.05 -5.19
N LEU A 59 -5.09 -5.84 -4.81
CA LEU A 59 -4.19 -4.81 -4.30
C LEU A 59 -3.41 -5.19 -3.01
N PRO A 60 -4.03 -5.83 -1.99
CA PRO A 60 -3.37 -6.22 -0.74
C PRO A 60 -2.16 -7.14 -0.97
N GLU A 61 -2.25 -8.07 -1.91
CA GLU A 61 -1.16 -8.99 -2.27
C GLU A 61 0.04 -8.22 -2.82
N LYS A 62 -0.19 -7.29 -3.76
CA LYS A 62 0.87 -6.43 -4.32
C LYS A 62 1.49 -5.53 -3.26
N PHE A 63 0.70 -5.03 -2.30
CA PHE A 63 1.23 -4.22 -1.20
C PHE A 63 2.09 -5.05 -0.23
N ALA A 64 1.67 -6.29 0.08
CA ALA A 64 2.45 -7.20 0.91
C ALA A 64 3.80 -7.56 0.27
N HIS A 65 3.81 -7.80 -1.05
CA HIS A 65 5.03 -8.03 -1.82
C HIS A 65 5.98 -6.83 -1.82
N LYS A 66 5.47 -5.61 -2.03
CA LYS A 66 6.31 -4.39 -2.06
C LYS A 66 6.83 -3.96 -0.69
N ARG A 67 6.24 -4.44 0.41
CA ARG A 67 6.55 -4.01 1.77
C ARG A 67 7.31 -5.06 2.60
N HIS A 68 7.65 -6.21 2.03
CA HIS A 68 8.30 -7.34 2.73
C HIS A 68 7.66 -7.64 4.09
N HIS A 69 6.33 -7.67 4.13
CA HIS A 69 5.60 -7.75 5.40
C HIS A 69 5.63 -9.18 5.96
N PRO A 70 5.90 -9.37 7.27
CA PRO A 70 6.13 -10.70 7.83
C PRO A 70 4.94 -11.66 7.85
N GLN A 71 3.74 -11.14 7.52
CA GLN A 71 2.46 -11.86 7.55
C GLN A 71 1.74 -11.81 6.18
N ARG A 72 2.51 -11.87 5.08
CA ARG A 72 1.98 -11.91 3.70
C ARG A 72 0.90 -12.99 3.52
N ASP A 73 1.15 -14.20 3.99
CA ASP A 73 0.25 -15.34 3.75
C ASP A 73 -1.07 -15.21 4.51
N ALA A 74 -1.06 -14.60 5.69
CA ALA A 74 -2.27 -14.34 6.47
C ALA A 74 -3.18 -13.31 5.77
N ILE A 75 -2.60 -12.29 5.13
CA ILE A 75 -3.37 -11.30 4.33
C ILE A 75 -3.96 -11.96 3.08
N GLN A 76 -3.21 -12.88 2.43
CA GLN A 76 -3.70 -13.64 1.28
C GLN A 76 -4.88 -14.55 1.66
N VAL A 77 -4.79 -15.27 2.78
CA VAL A 77 -5.88 -16.11 3.28
C VAL A 77 -7.09 -15.26 3.67
N LEU A 78 -6.89 -14.10 4.29
CA LEU A 78 -7.97 -13.18 4.64
C LEU A 78 -8.69 -12.62 3.40
N CYS A 79 -7.96 -12.38 2.30
CA CYS A 79 -8.53 -11.97 1.02
C CYS A 79 -9.35 -13.09 0.37
N LEU A 80 -8.82 -14.31 0.35
CA LEU A 80 -9.53 -15.50 -0.14
C LEU A 80 -10.79 -15.77 0.69
N LEU A 81 -10.70 -15.61 2.02
CA LEU A 81 -11.82 -15.76 2.92
C LEU A 81 -12.86 -14.65 2.71
N SER A 82 -12.44 -13.40 2.52
CA SER A 82 -13.34 -12.29 2.14
C SER A 82 -14.11 -12.59 0.86
N LEU A 83 -13.47 -13.21 -0.14
CA LEU A 83 -14.12 -13.61 -1.39
C LEU A 83 -15.23 -14.66 -1.15
N VAL A 84 -14.97 -15.63 -0.25
CA VAL A 84 -15.97 -16.65 0.16
C VAL A 84 -17.14 -16.02 0.93
N PHE A 85 -16.88 -15.00 1.76
CA PHE A 85 -17.91 -14.28 2.52
C PHE A 85 -18.55 -13.11 1.75
N GLY A 86 -18.40 -13.05 0.42
CA GLY A 86 -19.07 -12.05 -0.42
C GLY A 86 -18.52 -10.62 -0.28
N GLY A 87 -17.26 -10.47 0.12
CA GLY A 87 -16.59 -9.18 0.26
C GLY A 87 -16.80 -8.47 1.60
N LEU A 88 -17.55 -9.08 2.54
CA LEU A 88 -17.90 -8.46 3.81
C LEU A 88 -16.69 -8.20 4.72
N LEU A 89 -15.63 -9.02 4.58
CA LEU A 89 -14.43 -8.95 5.41
C LEU A 89 -13.36 -7.98 4.87
N TRP A 90 -13.59 -7.33 3.73
CA TRP A 90 -12.63 -6.41 3.11
C TRP A 90 -12.17 -5.27 4.05
N PRO A 91 -13.03 -4.55 4.81
CA PRO A 91 -12.57 -3.50 5.72
C PRO A 91 -11.59 -3.99 6.78
N ILE A 92 -11.77 -5.24 7.23
CA ILE A 92 -10.89 -5.90 8.20
C ILE A 92 -9.54 -6.23 7.54
N ALA A 93 -9.53 -6.67 6.28
CA ALA A 93 -8.30 -6.90 5.53
C ALA A 93 -7.48 -5.62 5.34
N TRP A 94 -8.15 -4.49 5.08
CA TRP A 94 -7.51 -3.18 5.04
C TRP A 94 -6.96 -2.76 6.41
N LEU A 95 -7.75 -2.91 7.47
CA LEU A 95 -7.30 -2.62 8.83
C LEU A 95 -6.03 -3.43 9.15
N TRP A 96 -6.00 -4.72 8.82
CA TRP A 96 -4.88 -5.60 9.12
C TRP A 96 -3.63 -5.33 8.27
N ALA A 97 -3.81 -4.94 7.00
CA ALA A 97 -2.71 -4.51 6.14
C ALA A 97 -2.02 -3.23 6.65
N PHE A 98 -2.75 -2.36 7.36
CA PHE A 98 -2.21 -1.13 7.94
C PHE A 98 -1.74 -1.27 9.39
N THR A 99 -2.20 -2.29 10.13
CA THR A 99 -1.67 -2.56 11.48
C THR A 99 -0.29 -3.18 11.39
N ARG A 100 0.72 -2.49 11.94
CA ARG A 100 2.06 -3.08 12.07
C ARG A 100 2.01 -4.29 13.02
N PRO A 101 2.68 -5.40 12.70
CA PRO A 101 2.65 -6.60 13.52
C PRO A 101 3.55 -6.37 14.74
N VAL A 102 2.99 -5.71 15.75
CA VAL A 102 3.67 -5.41 17.02
C VAL A 102 4.13 -6.70 17.71
N ALA A 103 3.42 -7.81 17.47
CA ALA A 103 3.80 -9.14 17.96
C ALA A 103 5.05 -9.72 17.26
N TYR A 104 5.20 -9.53 15.95
CA TYR A 104 6.42 -9.94 15.24
C TYR A 104 7.60 -9.05 15.65
N ARG A 105 7.37 -7.74 15.78
CA ARG A 105 8.35 -6.80 16.32
C ARG A 105 8.75 -7.13 17.77
N ALA A 106 7.84 -7.65 18.58
CA ALA A 106 8.10 -8.07 19.96
C ALA A 106 8.86 -9.40 20.04
N ALA A 107 8.64 -10.33 19.11
CA ALA A 107 9.29 -11.64 19.09
C ALA A 107 10.66 -11.63 18.38
N TYR A 108 10.78 -10.91 17.27
CA TYR A 108 11.96 -10.91 16.38
C TYR A 108 12.69 -9.57 16.33
N GLY A 109 12.19 -8.52 17.00
CA GLY A 109 12.92 -7.27 17.16
C GLY A 109 13.08 -6.41 15.91
N THR A 110 12.65 -6.87 14.74
CA THR A 110 12.71 -6.17 13.45
C THR A 110 11.33 -6.19 12.77
N ASP A 111 11.03 -5.12 12.02
CA ASP A 111 9.85 -5.08 11.13
C ASP A 111 10.16 -5.69 9.74
N LYS A 112 11.41 -6.14 9.50
CA LYS A 112 11.89 -6.69 8.22
C LYS A 112 12.11 -8.20 8.31
N HIS A 113 11.68 -8.94 7.28
CA HIS A 113 11.92 -10.37 7.14
C HIS A 113 13.39 -10.71 6.87
N GLU A 114 13.79 -11.97 7.14
CA GLU A 114 15.14 -12.48 6.81
C GLU A 114 15.51 -12.28 5.34
N GLU A 115 14.55 -12.39 4.42
CA GLU A 115 14.75 -12.16 2.98
C GLU A 115 15.31 -10.76 2.67
N TYR A 116 14.97 -9.73 3.46
CA TYR A 116 15.56 -8.40 3.28
C TYR A 116 17.07 -8.43 3.57
N PHE A 117 17.48 -9.15 4.62
CA PHE A 117 18.90 -9.27 4.96
C PHE A 117 19.65 -10.16 3.96
N ASP A 118 19.00 -11.16 3.39
CA ASP A 118 19.55 -11.97 2.30
C ASP A 118 19.73 -11.13 1.01
N GLU A 119 18.76 -10.29 0.63
CA GLU A 119 18.88 -9.41 -0.54
C GLU A 119 19.98 -8.36 -0.35
N MET A 120 20.10 -7.81 0.86
CA MET A 120 21.22 -6.94 1.22
C MET A 120 22.55 -7.69 1.21
N ALA A 121 22.60 -8.95 1.65
CA ALA A 121 23.80 -9.78 1.55
C ALA A 121 24.19 -10.06 0.09
N GLU A 122 23.23 -10.31 -0.79
CA GLU A 122 23.50 -10.49 -2.23
C GLU A 122 23.98 -9.19 -2.87
N SER A 123 23.34 -8.07 -2.55
CA SER A 123 23.75 -6.74 -3.03
C SER A 123 25.14 -6.36 -2.53
N TYR A 124 25.47 -6.78 -1.32
CA TYR A 124 26.81 -6.67 -0.73
C TYR A 124 27.84 -7.48 -1.51
N ARG A 125 27.58 -8.79 -1.71
CA ARG A 125 28.47 -9.69 -2.47
C ARG A 125 28.63 -9.27 -3.92
N ALA A 126 27.62 -8.63 -4.49
CA ALA A 126 27.64 -8.05 -5.83
C ALA A 126 28.39 -6.70 -5.91
N GLY A 127 28.88 -6.16 -4.78
CA GLY A 127 29.59 -4.88 -4.72
C GLY A 127 28.71 -3.67 -5.04
N LYS A 128 27.38 -3.79 -4.92
CA LYS A 128 26.42 -2.74 -5.29
C LYS A 128 26.04 -1.83 -4.11
N LEU A 129 26.33 -2.24 -2.89
CA LEU A 129 26.03 -1.44 -1.69
C LEU A 129 27.06 -0.34 -1.47
N ALA A 130 26.59 0.84 -1.10
CA ALA A 130 27.46 1.92 -0.66
C ALA A 130 28.05 1.63 0.73
N GLN A 131 29.21 2.23 1.04
CA GLN A 131 29.87 2.07 2.35
C GLN A 131 28.96 2.48 3.52
N ALA A 132 28.11 3.50 3.33
CA ALA A 132 27.11 3.93 4.31
C ALA A 132 26.00 2.88 4.55
N GLU A 133 25.56 2.19 3.51
CA GLU A 133 24.53 1.13 3.60
C GLU A 133 25.07 -0.09 4.33
N ILE A 134 26.34 -0.45 4.07
CA ILE A 134 27.05 -1.52 4.78
C ILE A 134 27.16 -1.22 6.29
N LEU A 135 27.45 0.05 6.64
CA LEU A 135 27.49 0.49 8.03
C LEU A 135 26.12 0.41 8.69
N GLN A 136 25.07 0.84 8.00
CA GLN A 136 23.69 0.74 8.49
C GLN A 136 23.29 -0.72 8.70
N LEU A 137 23.54 -1.60 7.74
CA LEU A 137 23.22 -3.02 7.82
C LEU A 137 23.91 -3.68 9.03
N ARG A 138 25.17 -3.31 9.30
CA ARG A 138 25.92 -3.81 10.47
C ARG A 138 25.30 -3.34 11.78
N GLU A 139 24.86 -2.08 11.85
CA GLU A 139 24.22 -1.55 13.06
C GLU A 139 22.86 -2.22 13.28
N GLU A 140 22.06 -2.39 12.23
CA GLU A 140 20.79 -3.14 12.27
C GLU A 140 21.01 -4.59 12.79
N LEU A 141 22.06 -5.29 12.32
CA LEU A 141 22.40 -6.64 12.80
C LEU A 141 22.84 -6.67 14.27
N ARG A 142 23.54 -5.63 14.77
CA ARG A 142 23.89 -5.52 16.19
C ARG A 142 22.66 -5.29 17.06
N GLU A 143 21.72 -4.46 16.59
CA GLU A 143 20.47 -4.25 17.32
C GLU A 143 19.66 -5.55 17.44
N ILE A 144 19.62 -6.36 16.37
CA ILE A 144 18.94 -7.66 16.37
C ILE A 144 19.61 -8.63 17.33
N GLU A 145 20.95 -8.67 17.37
CA GLU A 145 21.71 -9.49 18.31
C GLU A 145 21.50 -9.05 19.77
N GLY A 146 21.53 -7.75 20.04
CA GLY A 146 21.26 -7.20 21.37
C GLY A 146 19.87 -7.52 21.89
N ARG A 147 18.93 -7.84 20.99
CA ARG A 147 17.56 -8.28 21.31
C ARG A 147 17.41 -9.80 21.36
N GLY A 148 18.46 -10.57 21.06
CA GLY A 148 18.44 -12.04 21.09
C GLY A 148 17.69 -12.70 19.93
N ALA A 149 17.34 -11.95 18.88
CA ALA A 149 16.57 -12.45 17.73
C ALA A 149 17.47 -12.88 16.55
N LEU A 150 18.76 -13.14 16.81
CA LEU A 150 19.74 -13.43 15.76
C LEU A 150 19.67 -14.90 15.33
N THR A 151 19.15 -15.14 14.13
CA THR A 151 19.15 -16.47 13.53
C THR A 151 20.56 -16.87 13.07
N PRO A 152 20.85 -18.18 12.92
CA PRO A 152 22.20 -18.65 12.54
C PRO A 152 22.72 -17.98 11.26
N ARG A 153 21.84 -17.77 10.28
CA ARG A 153 22.16 -17.15 8.98
C ARG A 153 22.53 -15.67 9.10
N LEU A 154 21.82 -14.92 9.94
CA LEU A 154 22.15 -13.51 10.23
C LEU A 154 23.47 -13.37 10.99
N ARG A 155 23.82 -14.37 11.82
CA ARG A 155 25.11 -14.43 12.50
C ARG A 155 26.26 -14.61 11.51
N GLU A 156 26.12 -15.52 10.56
CA GLU A 156 27.12 -15.70 9.49
C GLU A 156 27.31 -14.42 8.68
N LEU A 157 26.23 -13.75 8.28
CA LEU A 157 26.30 -12.47 7.56
C LEU A 157 27.03 -11.39 8.36
N LYS A 158 26.72 -11.28 9.66
CA LYS A 158 27.42 -10.35 10.56
C LYS A 158 28.92 -10.65 10.61
N GLU A 159 29.30 -11.92 10.73
CA GLU A 159 30.71 -12.33 10.75
C GLU A 159 31.42 -12.01 9.43
N GLU A 160 30.77 -12.25 8.30
CA GLU A 160 31.26 -11.89 6.96
C GLU A 160 31.55 -10.38 6.88
N LEU A 161 30.59 -9.55 7.29
CA LEU A 161 30.72 -8.09 7.32
C LEU A 161 31.80 -7.61 8.30
N LEU A 162 32.07 -8.34 9.39
CA LEU A 162 33.12 -8.00 10.35
C LEU A 162 34.52 -8.35 9.83
N ARG A 163 34.67 -9.53 9.20
CA ARG A 163 35.95 -9.96 8.61
C ARG A 163 36.43 -8.97 7.56
N LEU A 164 35.52 -8.45 6.74
CA LEU A 164 35.87 -7.52 5.66
C LEU A 164 36.25 -6.12 6.18
N ARG A 165 35.68 -5.66 7.29
CA ARG A 165 36.18 -4.44 7.97
C ARG A 165 37.63 -4.61 8.41
N ILE A 166 37.95 -5.79 8.95
CA ILE A 166 39.31 -6.08 9.42
C ILE A 166 40.28 -6.13 8.23
N SER A 167 39.87 -6.68 7.08
CA SER A 167 40.69 -6.64 5.86
C SER A 167 40.86 -5.22 5.33
N GLU A 168 39.79 -4.42 5.23
CA GLU A 168 39.85 -3.01 4.82
C GLU A 168 40.78 -2.21 5.74
N ALA A 169 40.66 -2.37 7.07
CA ALA A 169 41.52 -1.68 8.04
C ALA A 169 42.99 -2.08 7.87
N LYS A 170 43.26 -3.37 7.61
CA LYS A 170 44.60 -3.89 7.37
C LYS A 170 45.20 -3.39 6.05
N GLU A 171 44.40 -3.27 5.00
CA GLU A 171 44.84 -2.70 3.71
C GLU A 171 45.14 -1.21 3.83
N VAL A 172 44.30 -0.46 4.53
CA VAL A 172 44.54 0.96 4.83
C VAL A 172 45.80 1.17 5.65
N GLU A 173 46.12 0.25 6.57
CA GLU A 173 47.34 0.29 7.39
C GLU A 173 48.60 -0.17 6.62
N ALA A 174 48.44 -1.06 5.63
CA ALA A 174 49.54 -1.48 4.75
C ALA A 174 49.91 -0.42 3.69
N SER A 175 48.95 0.39 3.25
CA SER A 175 49.15 1.47 2.26
C SER A 175 50.21 2.53 2.66
N PRO A 176 50.26 3.07 3.90
CA PRO A 176 51.28 4.01 4.32
C PRO A 176 52.68 3.36 4.50
N ALA A 177 52.75 2.05 4.81
CA ALA A 177 54.03 1.35 4.92
C ALA A 177 54.65 1.06 3.53
N GLN A 178 53.84 0.68 2.55
CA GLN A 178 54.30 0.39 1.18
C GLN A 178 54.68 1.64 0.39
N GLN A 179 54.05 2.80 0.66
CA GLN A 179 54.42 4.07 0.01
C GLN A 179 55.73 4.67 0.56
N ALA A 180 56.15 4.32 1.78
CA ALA A 180 57.41 4.77 2.35
C ALA A 180 58.62 3.97 1.83
N GLU A 181 58.46 2.66 1.59
CA GLU A 181 59.53 1.78 1.08
C GLU A 181 59.84 2.01 -0.40
N GLY A 182 58.83 2.35 -1.23
CA GLY A 182 59.01 2.60 -2.67
C GLY A 182 59.63 3.96 -3.04
N LYS A 183 59.82 4.87 -2.08
CA LYS A 183 60.43 6.20 -2.30
C LYS A 183 61.89 6.28 -1.82
N ALA A 184 62.39 5.22 -1.19
CA ALA A 184 63.76 5.12 -0.66
C ALA A 184 64.67 4.17 -1.46
N ALA A 185 64.17 3.58 -2.55
CA ALA A 185 64.92 2.82 -3.55
C ALA A 185 64.99 3.61 -4.87
#